data_AF-A0AAE1WRW5-F1
#
_entry.id   AF-A0AAE1WRW5-F1
#
_cell.length_a   1.000
_cell.length_b   1.000
_cell.length_c   1.000
_cell.angle_alpha   90.00
_cell.angle_beta   90.00
_cell.angle_gamma   90.00
#
_symmetry.space_group_name_H-M   'P 1'
#
loop_
_entity.id
_entity.type
_entity.pdbx_description
1 polymer ?
#
loop_
_entity_poly.entity_id
_entity_poly.type
_entity_poly.pdbx_seq_one_letter_code
_entity_poly.pdbx_strand_id
1 'polypeptide(L)'
;MYYSNFLSSPEGYFQTVICNVPEFIPTVLNHDMHYISWDNPPQQHPHVLSLNDTEKMIASGAAFARKFRRDTPVLDKIDKALLRRRNGSFTMGGWCAGKPRCSKVGTPTKLKPGPGAGRLRGLIDKLVSAAQSGQEQCT
;
A
#
# COMPACT_ATOMS: atom_id res chain seq x y z
N MET A 1 19.52 10.06 -20.83
CA MET A 1 20.70 9.32 -20.33
C MET A 1 21.14 9.71 -18.91
N TYR A 2 20.78 10.88 -18.34
CA TYR A 2 21.28 11.31 -17.01
C TYR A 2 21.16 10.27 -15.87
N TYR A 3 20.00 9.61 -15.73
CA TYR A 3 19.77 8.64 -14.66
C TYR A 3 20.44 7.27 -14.87
N SER A 4 21.12 7.00 -15.99
CA SER A 4 21.78 5.70 -16.20
C SER A 4 23.01 5.48 -15.32
N ASN A 5 23.64 6.55 -14.84
CA ASN A 5 24.85 6.52 -14.01
C ASN A 5 24.63 7.17 -12.63
N PHE A 6 23.38 7.30 -12.20
CA PHE A 6 23.02 7.90 -10.92
C PHE A 6 22.75 6.79 -9.88
N LEU A 7 23.34 6.89 -8.69
CA LEU A 7 23.09 5.94 -7.59
C LEU A 7 21.61 5.98 -7.19
N SER A 8 20.98 4.82 -7.01
CA SER A 8 19.55 4.72 -6.67
C SER A 8 18.65 5.48 -7.65
N SER A 9 18.93 5.39 -8.95
CA SER A 9 18.19 6.09 -10.00
C SER A 9 16.65 6.01 -9.89
N PRO A 10 16.04 4.87 -9.52
CA PRO A 10 14.59 4.78 -9.33
C PRO A 10 14.00 5.68 -8.24
N GLU A 11 14.81 6.15 -7.28
CA GLU A 11 14.35 7.00 -6.17
C GLU A 11 14.12 8.46 -6.59
N GLY A 12 14.64 8.87 -7.76
CA GLY A 12 14.42 10.24 -8.28
C GLY A 12 13.97 10.32 -9.73
N TYR A 13 14.19 9.28 -10.54
CA TYR A 13 13.89 9.33 -11.98
C TYR A 13 12.41 9.61 -12.26
N PHE A 14 11.51 8.83 -11.64
CA PHE A 14 10.08 8.93 -11.94
C PHE A 14 9.48 10.24 -11.44
N GLN A 15 9.90 10.69 -10.26
CA GLN A 15 9.46 11.94 -9.65
C GLN A 15 9.88 13.14 -10.52
N THR A 16 11.14 13.15 -10.97
CA THR A 16 11.64 14.20 -11.87
C THR A 16 10.89 14.22 -13.18
N VAL A 17 10.70 13.07 -13.83
CA VAL A 17 10.00 13.02 -15.12
C VAL A 17 8.54 13.43 -14.96
N ILE A 18 7.81 12.86 -14.00
CA ILE A 18 6.37 13.11 -13.85
C ILE A 18 6.05 14.55 -13.46
N CYS A 19 6.93 15.21 -12.69
CA CYS A 19 6.77 16.62 -12.34
C CYS A 19 7.19 17.61 -13.45
N ASN A 20 7.84 17.16 -14.53
CA ASN A 20 8.27 18.04 -15.64
C ASN A 20 7.46 17.81 -16.93
N VAL A 21 6.41 17.01 -16.88
CA VAL A 21 5.49 16.76 -17.99
C VAL A 21 4.15 17.44 -17.66
N PRO A 22 3.78 18.54 -18.35
CA PRO A 22 2.61 19.36 -18.02
C PRO A 22 1.30 18.56 -17.89
N GLU A 23 1.15 17.50 -18.68
CA GLU A 23 -0.01 16.62 -18.67
C GLU A 23 -0.17 15.84 -17.36
N PHE A 24 0.93 15.51 -16.67
CA PHE A 24 0.89 14.72 -15.44
C PHE A 24 0.87 15.57 -14.17
N ILE A 25 1.47 16.77 -14.19
CA ILE A 25 1.52 17.71 -13.05
C ILE A 25 0.20 17.79 -12.26
N PRO A 26 -0.98 18.00 -12.88
CA PRO A 26 -2.23 18.16 -12.11
C PRO A 26 -2.79 16.85 -11.52
N THR A 27 -2.16 15.71 -11.79
CA THR A 27 -2.64 14.37 -11.39
C THR A 27 -1.72 13.63 -10.43
N VAL A 28 -0.51 14.15 -10.20
CA VAL A 28 0.44 13.53 -9.28
C VAL A 28 -0.05 13.69 -7.85
N LEU A 29 0.07 12.65 -7.02
CA LEU A 29 -0.12 12.76 -5.58
C LEU A 29 1.21 12.44 -4.90
N ASN A 30 1.61 13.25 -3.92
CA ASN A 30 2.86 13.06 -3.17
C ASN A 30 2.76 11.91 -2.14
N HIS A 31 2.37 10.72 -2.58
CA HIS A 31 2.25 9.55 -1.72
C HIS A 31 2.34 8.25 -2.52
N ASP A 32 3.20 7.33 -2.12
CA ASP A 32 3.48 6.07 -2.85
C ASP A 32 2.57 4.89 -2.44
N MET A 33 1.61 5.14 -1.54
CA MET A 33 0.65 4.17 -0.99
C MET A 33 1.26 3.06 -0.13
N HIS A 34 2.51 3.22 0.31
CA HIS A 34 3.19 2.31 1.22
C HIS A 34 3.29 2.89 2.63
N TYR A 35 3.06 2.05 3.64
CA TYR A 35 3.53 2.30 4.99
C TYR A 35 4.98 1.81 5.12
N ILE A 36 5.90 2.74 5.34
CA ILE A 36 7.32 2.49 5.56
C ILE A 36 7.72 3.17 6.87
N SER A 37 8.27 2.40 7.80
CA SER A 37 8.81 2.93 9.06
C SER A 37 10.33 3.00 9.00
N TRP A 38 10.90 4.04 9.59
CA TRP A 38 12.34 4.24 9.71
C TRP A 38 12.71 4.40 11.19
N ASP A 39 13.87 3.85 11.57
CA ASP A 39 14.43 4.07 12.90
C ASP A 39 14.89 5.53 13.05
N ASN A 40 15.10 5.99 14.28
CA ASN A 40 15.69 7.30 14.56
C ASN A 40 16.97 7.12 15.40
N PRO A 41 18.17 7.41 14.84
CA PRO A 41 18.42 7.95 13.49
C PRO A 41 18.11 6.94 12.37
N PRO A 42 17.78 7.41 11.15
CA PRO A 42 17.45 6.53 10.03
C PRO A 42 18.67 5.70 9.60
N GLN A 43 18.43 4.41 9.39
CA GLN A 43 19.42 3.47 8.85
C GLN A 43 19.39 3.47 7.31
N GLN A 44 20.27 2.71 6.65
CA GLN A 44 20.27 2.56 5.18
C GLN A 44 19.00 1.88 4.64
N HIS A 45 18.35 1.04 5.44
CA HIS A 45 17.15 0.32 5.05
C HIS A 45 16.02 0.54 6.05
N PRO A 46 14.75 0.51 5.59
CA PRO A 46 13.60 0.67 6.48
C PRO A 46 13.57 -0.33 7.63
N HIS A 47 12.91 0.06 8.72
CA HIS A 47 12.65 -0.78 9.88
C HIS A 47 11.93 -2.08 9.48
N VAL A 48 12.29 -3.20 10.13
CA VAL A 48 11.53 -4.46 9.98
C VAL A 48 10.28 -4.35 10.83
N LEU A 49 9.11 -4.28 10.19
CA LEU A 49 7.85 -4.17 10.91
C LEU A 49 7.60 -5.39 11.79
N SER A 50 7.18 -5.12 13.02
CA SER A 50 6.87 -6.08 14.06
C SER A 50 5.40 -6.00 14.46
N LEU A 51 4.98 -6.81 15.45
CA LEU A 51 3.63 -6.71 16.00
C LEU A 51 3.31 -5.31 16.56
N ASN A 52 4.32 -4.63 17.12
CA ASN A 52 4.16 -3.30 17.72
C ASN A 52 3.82 -2.22 16.69
N ASP A 53 4.16 -2.44 15.42
CA ASP A 53 3.93 -1.47 14.35
C ASP A 53 2.56 -1.64 13.69
N THR A 54 1.86 -2.73 14.00
CA THR A 54 0.63 -3.14 13.31
C THR A 54 -0.47 -2.08 13.39
N GLU A 55 -0.62 -1.43 14.55
CA GLU A 55 -1.65 -0.42 14.76
C GLU A 55 -1.43 0.79 13.86
N LYS A 56 -0.21 1.37 13.89
CA LYS A 56 0.17 2.50 13.04
C LYS A 56 0.09 2.14 11.56
N MET A 57 0.55 0.95 11.20
CA MET A 57 0.47 0.42 9.83
C MET A 57 -0.98 0.36 9.34
N ILE A 58 -1.90 -0.20 10.13
CA ILE A 58 -3.33 -0.29 9.75
C ILE A 58 -3.98 1.09 9.72
N ALA A 59 -3.67 1.95 10.70
CA ALA A 59 -4.22 3.29 10.81
C ALA A 59 -3.77 4.23 9.68
N SER A 60 -2.60 3.99 9.07
CA SER A 60 -2.10 4.78 7.93
C SER A 60 -3.05 4.79 6.72
N GLY A 61 -3.87 3.75 6.58
CA GLY A 61 -4.74 3.57 5.41
C GLY A 61 -4.00 3.19 4.12
N ALA A 62 -2.68 3.08 4.15
CA ALA A 62 -1.86 2.65 3.03
C ALA A 62 -2.25 1.25 2.55
N ALA A 63 -2.21 1.03 1.23
CA ALA A 63 -2.57 -0.24 0.62
C ALA A 63 -1.48 -1.30 0.84
N PHE A 64 -0.22 -0.86 0.93
CA PHE A 64 0.95 -1.71 1.06
C PHE A 64 1.77 -1.32 2.28
N ALA A 65 2.66 -2.22 2.73
CA ALA A 65 3.60 -1.94 3.80
C ALA A 65 4.91 -2.71 3.58
N ARG A 66 6.02 -2.16 4.06
CA ARG A 66 7.33 -2.85 4.07
C ARG A 66 8.23 -2.34 5.21
N LYS A 67 9.23 -3.10 5.67
CA LYS A 67 9.63 -4.46 5.25
C LYS A 67 9.24 -5.50 6.30
N PHE A 68 8.92 -6.71 5.84
CA PHE A 68 8.64 -7.85 6.71
C PHE A 68 9.77 -8.88 6.58
N ARG A 69 10.08 -9.57 7.68
CA ARG A 69 10.85 -10.81 7.62
C ARG A 69 9.91 -11.98 7.34
N ARG A 70 10.42 -13.01 6.67
CA ARG A 70 9.69 -14.27 6.45
C ARG A 70 9.33 -14.89 7.80
N ASP A 71 8.21 -15.61 7.82
CA ASP A 71 7.75 -16.43 8.96
C ASP A 71 7.71 -15.68 10.30
N THR A 72 7.18 -14.45 10.27
CA THR A 72 7.04 -13.60 11.46
C THR A 72 5.59 -13.48 11.93
N PRO A 73 5.34 -13.36 13.25
CA PRO A 73 3.98 -13.26 13.81
C PRO A 73 3.14 -12.09 13.29
N VAL A 74 3.79 -11.03 12.79
CA VAL A 74 3.09 -9.88 12.18
C VAL A 74 2.39 -10.29 10.89
N LEU A 75 2.94 -11.23 10.12
CA LEU A 75 2.30 -11.75 8.91
C LEU A 75 1.05 -12.57 9.28
N ASP A 76 1.11 -13.38 10.33
CA ASP A 76 -0.06 -14.10 10.85
C ASP A 76 -1.17 -13.15 11.31
N LYS A 77 -0.77 -12.03 11.94
CA LYS A 77 -1.70 -10.98 12.35
C LYS A 77 -2.38 -10.34 11.14
N ILE A 78 -1.65 -10.06 10.06
CA ILE A 78 -2.20 -9.54 8.79
C ILE A 78 -3.16 -10.55 8.16
N ASP A 79 -2.72 -11.81 8.04
CA ASP A 79 -3.52 -12.90 7.47
C ASP A 79 -4.85 -13.07 8.21
N LYS A 80 -4.82 -13.03 9.54
CA LYS A 80 -6.02 -13.17 10.38
C LYS A 80 -6.90 -11.92 10.40
N ALA A 81 -6.31 -10.74 10.65
CA ALA A 81 -7.07 -9.53 10.93
C ALA A 81 -7.53 -8.79 9.67
N LEU A 82 -6.70 -8.79 8.61
CA LEU A 82 -6.97 -8.05 7.38
C LEU A 82 -7.50 -8.96 6.28
N LEU A 83 -6.82 -10.10 6.04
CA LEU A 83 -7.14 -11.00 4.93
C LEU A 83 -8.17 -12.07 5.30
N ARG A 84 -8.43 -12.26 6.60
CA ARG A 84 -9.37 -13.25 7.15
C ARG A 84 -9.09 -14.67 6.64
N ARG A 85 -7.82 -15.00 6.42
CA ARG A 85 -7.36 -16.33 6.01
C ARG A 85 -7.48 -17.30 7.19
N ARG A 86 -7.80 -18.56 6.90
CA ARG A 86 -7.86 -19.63 7.91
C ARG A 86 -6.92 -20.75 7.49
N ASN A 87 -6.03 -21.19 8.38
CA ASN A 87 -5.15 -22.33 8.15
C ASN A 87 -4.37 -22.27 6.81
N GLY A 88 -3.84 -21.10 6.46
CA GLY A 88 -3.10 -20.90 5.20
C GLY A 88 -3.96 -20.80 3.94
N SER A 89 -5.29 -20.91 4.03
CA SER A 89 -6.21 -20.77 2.89
C SER A 89 -6.04 -19.44 2.17
N PHE A 90 -6.44 -19.37 0.90
CA PHE A 90 -6.49 -18.10 0.16
C PHE A 90 -7.43 -17.08 0.80
N THR A 91 -7.16 -15.80 0.56
CA THR A 91 -8.06 -14.68 0.91
C THR A 91 -9.37 -14.84 0.18
N MET A 92 -10.47 -14.84 0.93
CA MET A 92 -11.81 -15.01 0.36
C MET A 92 -12.20 -13.80 -0.49
N GLY A 93 -12.72 -14.05 -1.68
CA GLY A 93 -13.20 -13.01 -2.61
C GLY A 93 -14.36 -13.50 -3.48
N GLY A 94 -14.67 -12.74 -4.54
CA GLY A 94 -15.76 -13.08 -5.48
C GLY A 94 -15.61 -14.46 -6.15
N TRP A 95 -14.38 -14.99 -6.19
CA TRP A 95 -14.05 -16.32 -6.70
C TRP A 95 -14.51 -17.47 -5.80
N CYS A 96 -14.79 -17.25 -4.51
CA CYS A 96 -15.20 -18.31 -3.59
C CYS A 96 -16.73 -18.46 -3.57
N ALA A 97 -17.26 -19.50 -4.23
CA ALA A 97 -18.70 -19.81 -4.30
C ALA A 97 -19.03 -21.25 -3.89
N GLY A 98 -20.32 -21.57 -3.81
CA GLY A 98 -20.83 -22.92 -3.53
C GLY A 98 -21.04 -23.25 -2.04
N LYS A 99 -21.65 -24.42 -1.80
CA LYS A 99 -21.87 -25.04 -0.49
C LYS A 99 -21.44 -26.52 -0.60
N PRO A 100 -20.43 -27.00 0.16
CA PRO A 100 -19.63 -26.30 1.17
C PRO A 100 -18.85 -25.10 0.60
N ARG A 101 -18.42 -24.17 1.47
CA ARG A 101 -17.87 -22.86 1.08
C ARG A 101 -16.64 -23.01 0.19
N CYS A 102 -16.57 -22.21 -0.88
CA CYS A 102 -15.53 -22.25 -1.91
C CYS A 102 -15.41 -23.59 -2.67
N SER A 103 -16.47 -24.42 -2.71
CA SER A 103 -16.50 -25.67 -3.51
C SER A 103 -16.59 -25.42 -5.02
N LYS A 104 -16.97 -24.21 -5.44
CA LYS A 104 -17.03 -23.81 -6.85
C LYS A 104 -16.32 -22.48 -7.03
N VAL A 105 -15.74 -22.28 -8.20
CA VAL A 105 -15.19 -20.99 -8.61
C VAL A 105 -16.35 -20.07 -9.00
N GLY A 106 -16.51 -18.99 -8.23
CA GLY A 106 -17.43 -17.89 -8.53
C GLY A 106 -16.81 -16.88 -9.49
N THR A 107 -17.34 -15.66 -9.51
CA THR A 107 -16.88 -14.58 -10.39
C THR A 107 -15.74 -13.79 -9.72
N PRO A 108 -14.47 -13.93 -10.16
CA PRO A 108 -13.34 -13.29 -9.48
C PRO A 108 -13.38 -11.75 -9.54
N THR A 109 -14.01 -11.20 -10.58
CA THR A 109 -14.17 -9.76 -10.79
C THR A 109 -15.28 -9.13 -9.94
N LYS A 110 -16.09 -9.94 -9.24
CA LYS A 110 -17.11 -9.42 -8.32
C LYS A 110 -16.45 -8.95 -7.02
N LEU A 111 -16.10 -7.67 -6.99
CA LEU A 111 -15.47 -7.03 -5.84
C LEU A 111 -16.54 -6.46 -4.89
N LYS A 112 -16.33 -6.64 -3.58
CA LYS A 112 -17.12 -5.98 -2.53
C LYS A 112 -16.16 -5.22 -1.61
N PRO A 113 -16.30 -3.89 -1.48
CA PRO A 113 -15.47 -3.11 -0.57
C PRO A 113 -15.58 -3.64 0.87
N GLY A 114 -14.42 -3.86 1.49
CA GLY A 114 -14.31 -4.22 2.91
C GLY A 114 -13.76 -3.05 3.74
N PRO A 115 -13.51 -3.26 5.05
CA PRO A 115 -12.94 -2.22 5.92
C PRO A 115 -11.62 -1.64 5.41
N GLY A 116 -10.77 -2.46 4.77
CA GLY A 116 -9.54 -1.99 4.14
C GLY A 116 -9.76 -0.99 3.00
N ALA A 117 -10.77 -1.23 2.16
CA ALA A 117 -11.14 -0.29 1.10
C ALA A 117 -11.65 1.04 1.67
N GLY A 118 -12.36 1.01 2.81
CA GLY A 118 -12.77 2.22 3.52
C GLY A 118 -11.59 3.05 4.03
N ARG A 119 -10.56 2.40 4.60
CA ARG A 119 -9.35 3.10 5.05
C ARG A 119 -8.55 3.69 3.88
N LEU A 120 -8.39 2.93 2.80
CA LEU A 120 -7.71 3.42 1.60
C LEU A 120 -8.44 4.61 0.99
N ARG A 121 -9.77 4.55 0.92
CA ARG A 121 -10.58 5.68 0.47
C ARG A 121 -10.32 6.92 1.34
N GLY A 122 -10.32 6.79 2.66
CA GLY A 122 -10.02 7.91 3.56
C GLY A 122 -8.63 8.54 3.31
N LEU A 123 -7.61 7.71 3.05
CA LEU A 123 -6.28 8.19 2.67
C LEU A 123 -6.31 8.94 1.33
N ILE A 124 -6.94 8.37 0.30
CA ILE A 124 -7.05 9.00 -1.01
C ILE A 124 -7.82 10.32 -0.92
N ASP A 125 -8.95 10.35 -0.23
CA ASP A 125 -9.77 11.56 -0.06
C ASP A 125 -8.94 12.69 0.59
N LYS A 126 -8.11 12.37 1.59
CA LYS A 126 -7.19 13.33 2.22
C LYS A 126 -6.13 13.84 1.24
N LEU A 127 -5.49 12.94 0.48
CA LEU A 127 -4.42 13.31 -0.47
C LEU A 127 -4.95 14.16 -1.62
N VAL A 128 -6.11 13.81 -2.17
CA VAL A 128 -6.76 14.60 -3.23
C VAL A 128 -7.16 15.97 -2.72
N SER A 129 -7.67 16.07 -1.49
CA SER A 129 -8.03 17.36 -0.89
C SER A 129 -6.82 18.27 -0.70
N ALA A 130 -5.67 17.72 -0.29
CA ALA A 130 -4.41 18.47 -0.17
C ALA A 130 -3.88 18.93 -1.54
N ALA A 131 -3.93 18.04 -2.54
CA ALA A 131 -3.55 18.38 -3.91
C ALA A 131 -4.41 19.53 -4.48
N GLN A 132 -5.72 19.50 -4.24
CA GLN A 132 -6.65 20.54 -4.69
C GLN A 132 -6.43 21.90 -4.02
N SER A 133 -5.85 21.93 -2.80
CA SER A 133 -5.46 23.17 -2.13
C SER A 133 -4.09 23.70 -2.58
N GLY A 134 -3.47 23.07 -3.58
CA GLY A 134 -2.14 23.43 -4.09
C GLY A 134 -1.00 22.97 -3.19
N GLN A 135 -1.29 22.17 -2.15
CA GLN A 135 -0.27 21.56 -1.30
C GLN A 135 0.21 20.25 -1.90
N GLU A 136 1.49 19.93 -1.73
CA GLU A 136 2.07 18.64 -2.12
C GLU A 136 1.86 18.27 -3.61
N GLN A 137 1.90 19.28 -4.50
CA GLN A 137 1.89 19.14 -5.96
C GLN A 137 3.23 19.52 -6.56
N CYS A 138 3.52 19.00 -7.75
CA CYS A 138 4.58 19.52 -8.60
C CYS A 138 4.23 20.97 -9.00
N THR A 139 5.23 21.85 -9.08
CA THR A 139 5.09 23.26 -9.46
C THR A 139 5.42 23.49 -10.92
#